data_AF-A0A3C1YV51-F1
#
_entry.id   AF-A0A3C1YV51-F1
#
_cell.length_a   1.000
_cell.length_b   1.000
_cell.length_c   1.000
_cell.angle_alpha   90.00
_cell.angle_beta   90.00
_cell.angle_gamma   90.00
#
_symmetry.space_group_name_H-M   'P 1'
#
loop_
_entity.id
_entity.type
_entity.pdbx_description
1 polymer ?
#
loop_
_entity_poly.entity_id
_entity_poly.type
_entity_poly.pdbx_seq_one_letter_code
_entity_poly.pdbx_strand_id
1 'polypeptide(L)'
;MSSVIFTLFDNILWSAIIFFVLFIGITYIFVRNKIVLVFVGIAKILLSVVYSPFVYYKKGLLSLVAFSGKPVSDISAGRQYLLHRILMYVETALVIVATLIIVSGIINGYESFLPPKEVRTALTSIEKHLEELTKNNRPMLDKIEMLNEQWDISREKVNAHYRSKLLKMIFTENNTNFGLDKKLSVHDQYGNSFSILKSFLNNSSIESKESLLNTKEQAERLYVPLDTLQVEIRELFTEYIANWYASNANTIDLKVMDETIIRGLYQKEFVTLYQTNKNIIEDYYSSMTSLKMVKAEAKYRYKEFASSVITTFLVFISFIWVVGLFLEMMWLAVDIAGNVSKLRAVLANE
;
A
#
# COMPACT_ATOMS: atom_id res chain seq x y z
N MET A 1 -33.36 51.14 2.17
CA MET A 1 -34.00 50.28 3.20
C MET A 1 -34.20 48.83 2.77
N SER A 2 -34.33 48.49 1.48
CA SER A 2 -34.46 47.07 1.06
C SER A 2 -33.16 46.25 1.13
N SER A 3 -31.97 46.88 1.09
CA SER A 3 -30.69 46.17 1.13
C SER A 3 -30.34 45.58 2.50
N VAL A 4 -30.67 46.26 3.59
CA VAL A 4 -30.38 45.81 4.97
C VAL A 4 -31.22 44.59 5.35
N ILE A 5 -32.48 44.56 4.89
CA ILE A 5 -33.38 43.41 5.12
C ILE A 5 -32.86 42.19 4.36
N PHE A 6 -32.39 42.36 3.12
CA PHE A 6 -31.88 41.25 2.30
C PHE A 6 -30.59 40.62 2.88
N THR A 7 -29.64 41.45 3.35
CA THR A 7 -28.40 40.96 3.98
C THR A 7 -28.61 40.25 5.32
N LEU A 8 -29.74 40.51 6.01
CA LEU A 8 -30.07 39.81 7.26
C LEU A 8 -30.61 38.39 7.03
N PHE A 9 -31.19 38.12 5.85
CA PHE A 9 -31.71 36.80 5.47
C PHE A 9 -30.65 35.87 4.87
N ASP A 10 -29.53 36.39 4.37
CA ASP A 10 -28.45 35.58 3.80
C ASP A 10 -27.60 34.84 4.86
N ASN A 11 -27.68 35.26 6.13
CA ASN A 11 -26.94 34.63 7.21
C ASN A 11 -27.92 34.04 8.25
N ILE A 12 -28.12 32.72 8.18
CA ILE A 12 -29.01 31.93 9.06
C ILE A 12 -28.79 32.25 10.55
N LEU A 13 -27.54 32.53 10.93
CA LEU A 13 -27.17 32.83 12.31
C LEU A 13 -27.72 34.19 12.77
N TRP A 14 -27.62 35.23 11.94
CA TRP A 14 -28.19 36.56 12.22
C TRP A 14 -29.72 36.55 12.19
N SER A 15 -30.32 35.85 11.23
CA SER A 15 -31.77 35.64 11.18
C SER A 15 -32.29 34.95 12.45
N ALA A 16 -31.59 33.92 12.94
CA ALA A 16 -31.95 33.24 14.19
C ALA A 16 -31.85 34.16 15.41
N ILE A 17 -30.76 34.93 15.53
CA ILE A 17 -30.58 35.88 16.66
C ILE A 17 -31.68 36.94 16.67
N ILE A 18 -31.97 37.57 15.53
CA ILE A 18 -33.02 38.61 15.43
C ILE A 18 -34.39 38.02 15.75
N PHE A 19 -34.68 36.82 15.23
CA PHE A 19 -35.91 36.10 15.57
C PHE A 19 -36.03 35.88 17.08
N PHE A 20 -34.99 35.38 17.75
CA PHE A 20 -35.01 35.15 19.20
C PHE A 20 -35.21 36.44 19.99
N VAL A 21 -34.53 37.53 19.62
CA VAL A 21 -34.68 38.84 20.30
C VAL A 21 -36.09 39.39 20.13
N LEU A 22 -36.64 39.37 18.91
CA LEU A 22 -38.02 39.80 18.64
C LEU A 22 -39.04 38.92 19.34
N PHE A 23 -38.84 37.59 19.31
CA PHE A 23 -39.71 36.62 19.96
C PHE A 23 -39.73 36.84 21.49
N ILE A 24 -38.57 37.05 22.12
CA ILE A 24 -38.46 37.38 23.54
C ILE A 24 -39.15 38.71 23.83
N GLY A 25 -38.89 39.75 23.03
CA GLY A 25 -39.47 41.09 23.22
C GLY A 25 -40.98 41.10 23.12
N ILE A 26 -41.54 40.46 22.08
CA ILE A 26 -42.99 40.32 21.89
C ILE A 26 -43.59 39.50 23.04
N THR A 27 -43.00 38.35 23.37
CA THR A 27 -43.49 37.49 24.47
C THR A 27 -43.47 38.23 25.81
N TYR A 28 -42.46 39.07 26.05
CA TYR A 28 -42.37 39.90 27.25
C TYR A 28 -43.49 40.95 27.32
N ILE A 29 -43.84 41.58 26.20
CA ILE A 29 -44.95 42.56 26.16
C ILE A 29 -46.29 41.91 26.53
N PHE A 30 -46.58 40.73 25.97
CA PHE A 30 -47.88 40.07 26.17
C PHE A 30 -48.00 39.31 27.49
N VAL A 31 -46.89 38.75 27.98
CA VAL A 31 -46.94 37.75 29.07
C VAL A 31 -46.17 38.22 30.33
N ARG A 32 -45.41 39.32 30.23
CA ARG A 32 -44.73 40.12 31.28
C ARG A 32 -44.12 39.31 32.43
N ASN A 33 -44.92 38.91 33.41
CA ASN A 33 -44.47 38.19 34.61
C ASN A 33 -44.43 36.66 34.46
N LYS A 34 -44.95 36.11 33.35
CA LYS A 34 -45.00 34.67 33.07
C LYS A 34 -44.09 34.25 31.91
N ILE A 35 -43.13 35.09 31.50
CA ILE A 35 -42.22 34.77 30.38
C ILE A 35 -41.45 33.46 30.60
N VAL A 36 -40.99 33.21 31.83
CA VAL A 36 -40.31 31.96 32.20
C VAL A 36 -41.25 30.77 32.05
N LEU A 37 -42.53 30.90 32.41
CA LEU A 37 -43.54 29.85 32.24
C LEU A 37 -43.81 29.56 30.74
N VAL A 38 -43.76 30.57 29.88
CA VAL A 38 -43.88 30.39 28.42
C VAL A 38 -42.67 29.61 27.88
N PHE A 39 -41.45 29.99 28.27
CA PHE A 39 -40.24 29.24 27.86
C PHE A 39 -40.23 27.81 28.40
N VAL A 40 -40.66 27.59 29.64
CA VAL A 40 -40.86 26.24 30.20
C VAL A 40 -41.94 25.49 29.42
N GLY A 41 -43.02 26.14 28.99
CA GLY A 41 -44.05 25.56 28.13
C GLY A 41 -43.51 25.13 26.77
N ILE A 42 -42.75 26.00 26.11
CA ILE A 42 -42.08 25.70 24.84
C ILE A 42 -41.07 24.56 25.02
N ALA A 43 -40.26 24.60 26.07
CA ALA A 43 -39.33 23.53 26.40
C ALA A 43 -40.06 22.20 26.63
N LYS A 44 -41.20 22.19 27.33
CA LYS A 44 -42.04 20.99 27.50
C LYS A 44 -42.60 20.48 26.18
N ILE A 45 -43.03 21.36 25.27
CA ILE A 45 -43.50 20.97 23.93
C ILE A 45 -42.35 20.35 23.12
N LEU A 46 -41.18 20.99 23.11
CA LEU A 46 -39.98 20.47 22.43
C LEU A 46 -39.55 19.12 23.03
N LEU A 47 -39.54 19.00 24.35
CA LEU A 47 -39.19 17.77 25.04
C LEU A 47 -40.23 16.67 24.79
N SER A 48 -41.51 17.03 24.67
CA SER A 48 -42.58 16.11 24.24
C SER A 48 -42.38 15.63 22.80
N VAL A 49 -41.97 16.52 21.89
CA VAL A 49 -41.65 16.14 20.51
C VAL A 49 -40.48 15.16 20.47
N VAL A 50 -39.43 15.40 21.25
CA VAL A 50 -38.27 14.50 21.34
C VAL A 50 -38.59 13.19 22.08
N TYR A 51 -39.48 13.22 23.07
CA TYR A 51 -39.86 12.06 23.88
C TYR A 51 -40.90 11.15 23.18
N SER A 52 -41.78 11.72 22.36
CA SER A 52 -42.85 10.99 21.66
C SER A 52 -42.39 9.76 20.84
N PRO A 53 -41.28 9.78 20.09
CA PRO A 53 -40.82 8.61 19.35
C PRO A 53 -40.41 7.46 20.28
N PHE A 54 -39.82 7.75 21.44
CA PHE A 54 -39.48 6.73 22.43
C PHE A 54 -40.73 6.09 23.05
N VAL A 55 -41.80 6.87 23.24
CA VAL A 55 -43.09 6.35 23.68
C VAL A 55 -43.69 5.41 22.63
N TYR A 56 -43.68 5.81 21.36
CA TYR A 56 -44.18 4.97 20.25
C TYR A 56 -43.37 3.69 20.09
N TYR A 57 -42.04 3.78 20.15
CA TYR A 57 -41.16 2.64 20.11
C TYR A 57 -41.40 1.68 21.29
N LYS A 58 -41.56 2.22 22.51
CA LYS A 58 -41.94 1.43 23.69
C LYS A 58 -43.30 0.75 23.52
N LYS A 59 -44.32 1.45 23.01
CA LYS A 59 -45.64 0.87 22.71
C LYS A 59 -45.51 -0.28 21.70
N GLY A 60 -44.75 -0.09 20.63
CA GLY A 60 -44.47 -1.13 19.64
C GLY A 60 -43.76 -2.36 20.24
N LEU A 61 -42.77 -2.15 21.11
CA LEU A 61 -42.11 -3.25 21.83
C LEU A 61 -43.07 -4.02 22.73
N LEU A 62 -43.96 -3.33 23.44
CA LEU A 62 -44.98 -3.99 24.27
C LEU A 62 -46.00 -4.75 23.41
N SER A 63 -46.35 -4.23 22.24
CA SER A 63 -47.20 -4.89 21.25
C SER A 63 -46.53 -6.17 20.72
N LEU A 64 -45.22 -6.13 20.44
CA LEU A 64 -44.42 -7.29 20.05
C LEU A 64 -44.41 -8.38 21.14
N VAL A 65 -44.27 -7.98 22.42
CA VAL A 65 -44.35 -8.91 23.56
C VAL A 65 -45.76 -9.47 23.75
N ALA A 66 -46.79 -8.66 23.55
CA ALA A 66 -48.18 -9.13 23.62
C ALA A 66 -48.51 -10.11 22.47
N PHE A 67 -47.91 -9.92 21.31
CA PHE A 67 -48.03 -10.80 20.15
C PHE A 67 -47.46 -12.21 20.42
N SER A 68 -46.42 -12.34 21.26
CA SER A 68 -45.84 -13.64 21.62
C SER A 68 -46.54 -14.35 22.78
N GLY A 69 -47.27 -13.62 23.64
CA GLY A 69 -47.77 -14.14 24.92
C GLY A 69 -49.28 -14.33 25.07
N LYS A 70 -50.14 -13.72 24.23
CA LYS A 70 -51.60 -13.82 24.42
C LYS A 70 -52.23 -14.98 23.62
N PRO A 71 -53.00 -15.89 24.25
CA PRO A 71 -53.78 -16.87 23.51
C PRO A 71 -54.82 -16.15 22.62
N VAL A 72 -55.00 -16.65 21.40
CA VAL A 72 -55.87 -16.09 20.34
C VAL A 72 -57.35 -15.93 20.79
N SER A 73 -57.73 -16.51 21.94
CA SER A 73 -59.10 -16.53 22.49
C SER A 73 -59.62 -15.19 23.01
N ASP A 74 -58.77 -14.26 23.48
CA ASP A 74 -59.25 -13.01 24.12
C ASP A 74 -59.51 -11.86 23.13
N ILE A 75 -59.04 -11.99 21.88
CA ILE A 75 -59.10 -10.92 20.86
C ILE A 75 -60.19 -11.22 19.81
N SER A 76 -60.62 -12.48 19.69
CA SER A 76 -61.55 -12.95 18.66
C SER A 76 -63.03 -12.57 18.87
N ALA A 77 -63.39 -12.00 20.02
CA ALA A 77 -64.78 -11.68 20.38
C ALA A 77 -65.30 -10.34 19.83
N GLY A 78 -64.46 -9.51 19.19
CA GLY A 78 -64.83 -8.17 18.71
C GLY A 78 -65.00 -8.06 17.19
N ARG A 79 -65.99 -7.27 16.72
CA ARG A 79 -66.21 -6.96 15.28
C ARG A 79 -65.01 -6.26 14.59
N GLN A 80 -64.03 -5.78 15.35
CA GLN A 80 -62.85 -5.06 14.87
C GLN A 80 -61.55 -5.88 14.96
N TYR A 81 -61.65 -7.20 15.16
CA TYR A 81 -60.50 -8.11 15.36
C TYR A 81 -59.43 -8.03 14.25
N LEU A 82 -59.84 -8.07 12.98
CA LEU A 82 -58.90 -8.04 11.85
C LEU A 82 -58.11 -6.74 11.80
N LEU A 83 -58.76 -5.60 12.07
CA LEU A 83 -58.14 -4.28 12.06
C LEU A 83 -57.13 -4.14 13.21
N HIS A 84 -57.50 -4.60 14.40
CA HIS A 84 -56.61 -4.63 15.56
C HIS A 84 -55.37 -5.51 15.31
N ARG A 85 -55.56 -6.65 14.65
CA ARG A 85 -54.46 -7.55 14.27
C ARG A 85 -53.53 -6.97 13.21
N ILE A 86 -54.08 -6.26 12.21
CA ILE A 86 -53.28 -5.53 11.22
C ILE A 86 -52.46 -4.42 11.90
N LEU A 87 -53.06 -3.66 12.81
CA LEU A 87 -52.33 -2.61 13.56
C LEU A 87 -51.19 -3.18 14.40
N MET A 88 -51.39 -4.31 15.09
CA MET A 88 -50.31 -5.01 15.81
C MET A 88 -49.18 -5.48 14.86
N TYR A 89 -49.50 -5.95 13.65
CA TYR A 89 -48.49 -6.31 12.66
C TYR A 89 -47.69 -5.09 12.18
N VAL A 90 -48.35 -3.96 11.95
CA VAL A 90 -47.68 -2.71 11.54
C VAL A 90 -46.80 -2.16 12.68
N GLU A 91 -47.27 -2.20 13.93
CA GLU A 91 -46.48 -1.84 15.12
C GLU A 91 -45.23 -2.73 15.28
N THR A 92 -45.38 -4.04 15.05
CA THR A 92 -44.26 -4.99 15.06
C THR A 92 -43.26 -4.70 13.94
N ALA A 93 -43.75 -4.45 12.72
CA ALA A 93 -42.91 -4.09 11.58
C ALA A 93 -42.15 -2.77 11.83
N LEU A 94 -42.78 -1.78 12.48
CA LEU A 94 -42.13 -0.53 12.89
C LEU A 94 -40.92 -0.81 13.78
N VAL A 95 -41.05 -1.66 14.81
CA VAL A 95 -39.94 -1.98 15.72
C VAL A 95 -38.78 -2.64 14.98
N ILE A 96 -39.08 -3.59 14.08
CA ILE A 96 -38.07 -4.29 13.29
C ILE A 96 -37.30 -3.29 12.41
N VAL A 97 -38.02 -2.46 11.64
CA VAL A 97 -37.41 -1.46 10.75
C VAL A 97 -36.62 -0.42 11.55
N ALA A 98 -37.15 0.05 12.67
CA ALA A 98 -36.47 1.01 13.54
C ALA A 98 -35.15 0.43 14.11
N THR A 99 -35.14 -0.85 14.46
CA THR A 99 -33.94 -1.56 14.90
C THR A 99 -32.92 -1.67 13.76
N LEU A 100 -33.37 -1.99 12.54
CA LEU A 100 -32.50 -2.05 11.36
C LEU A 100 -31.85 -0.70 11.04
N ILE A 101 -32.58 0.40 11.19
CA ILE A 101 -32.04 1.77 11.02
C ILE A 101 -30.89 2.01 12.00
N ILE A 102 -31.07 1.69 13.29
CA ILE A 102 -30.02 1.85 14.31
C ILE A 102 -28.80 0.98 13.98
N VAL A 103 -29.01 -0.31 13.70
CA VAL A 103 -27.90 -1.25 13.42
C VAL A 103 -27.14 -0.82 12.17
N SER A 104 -27.84 -0.45 11.10
CA SER A 104 -27.23 0.04 9.86
C SER A 104 -26.42 1.31 10.10
N GLY A 105 -26.93 2.25 10.90
CA GLY A 105 -26.20 3.46 11.22
C GLY A 105 -24.97 3.25 12.10
N ILE A 106 -25.01 2.29 13.03
CA ILE A 106 -23.82 1.90 13.80
C ILE A 106 -22.75 1.30 12.88
N ILE A 107 -23.14 0.40 11.96
CA ILE A 107 -22.22 -0.21 10.99
C ILE A 107 -21.62 0.86 10.08
N ASN A 108 -22.45 1.70 9.45
CA ASN A 108 -22.00 2.78 8.57
C ASN A 108 -21.14 3.80 9.32
N GLY A 109 -21.51 4.13 10.56
CA GLY A 109 -20.71 4.95 11.45
C GLY A 109 -19.33 4.34 11.66
N TYR A 110 -19.28 3.08 12.06
CA TYR A 110 -18.03 2.35 12.28
C TYR A 110 -17.17 2.26 11.00
N GLU A 111 -17.76 2.02 9.83
CA GLU A 111 -17.02 2.02 8.58
C GLU A 111 -16.46 3.40 8.22
N SER A 112 -17.23 4.47 8.44
CA SER A 112 -16.77 5.85 8.23
C SER A 112 -15.71 6.30 9.23
N PHE A 113 -15.67 5.68 10.42
CA PHE A 113 -14.65 5.92 11.44
C PHE A 113 -13.29 5.37 11.01
N LEU A 114 -13.29 4.18 10.41
CA LEU A 114 -12.08 3.49 10.00
C LEU A 114 -11.42 4.20 8.81
N PRO A 115 -10.09 4.07 8.68
CA PRO A 115 -9.42 4.49 7.45
C PRO A 115 -10.04 3.79 6.22
N PRO A 116 -9.98 4.43 5.04
CA PRO A 116 -10.49 3.86 3.81
C PRO A 116 -9.99 2.42 3.59
N LYS A 117 -10.85 1.57 3.04
CA LYS A 117 -10.52 0.14 2.83
C LYS A 117 -9.22 -0.03 2.03
N GLU A 118 -9.03 0.80 1.01
CA GLU A 118 -7.82 0.84 0.17
C GLU A 118 -6.55 1.06 1.00
N VAL A 119 -6.57 2.04 1.91
CA VAL A 119 -5.45 2.36 2.82
C VAL A 119 -5.16 1.20 3.76
N ARG A 120 -6.20 0.56 4.32
CA ARG A 120 -6.04 -0.62 5.19
C ARG A 120 -5.43 -1.80 4.45
N THR A 121 -5.90 -2.09 3.24
CA THR A 121 -5.37 -3.16 2.40
C THR A 121 -3.93 -2.88 1.96
N ALA A 122 -3.62 -1.65 1.58
CA ALA A 122 -2.26 -1.23 1.24
C ALA A 122 -1.31 -1.40 2.43
N LEU A 123 -1.72 -0.99 3.63
CA LEU A 123 -0.92 -1.12 4.85
C LEU A 123 -0.60 -2.59 5.14
N THR A 124 -1.60 -3.47 5.13
CA THR A 124 -1.39 -4.92 5.34
C THR A 124 -0.51 -5.54 4.26
N SER A 125 -0.70 -5.14 2.99
CA SER A 125 0.11 -5.66 1.88
C SER A 125 1.57 -5.25 2.01
N ILE A 126 1.85 -3.99 2.36
CA ILE A 126 3.22 -3.49 2.51
C ILE A 126 3.88 -4.12 3.75
N GLU A 127 3.18 -4.25 4.86
CA GLU A 127 3.71 -4.91 6.07
C GLU A 127 4.07 -6.38 5.78
N LYS A 128 3.20 -7.09 5.06
CA LYS A 128 3.46 -8.46 4.64
C LYS A 128 4.67 -8.55 3.68
N HIS A 129 4.76 -7.65 2.70
CA HIS A 129 5.90 -7.58 1.78
C HIS A 129 7.22 -7.34 2.54
N LEU A 130 7.24 -6.42 3.50
CA LEU A 130 8.42 -6.14 4.34
C LEU A 130 8.81 -7.36 5.20
N GLU A 131 7.84 -8.09 5.74
CA GLU A 131 8.09 -9.33 6.48
C GLU A 131 8.69 -10.41 5.57
N GLU A 132 8.15 -10.58 4.37
CA GLU A 132 8.67 -11.52 3.36
C GLU A 132 10.09 -11.15 2.93
N LEU A 133 10.37 -9.87 2.64
CA LEU A 133 11.72 -9.39 2.34
C LEU A 133 12.70 -9.71 3.48
N THR A 134 12.33 -9.40 4.73
CA THR A 134 13.19 -9.64 5.90
C THR A 134 13.46 -11.12 6.10
N LYS A 135 12.42 -11.95 5.98
CA LYS A 135 12.52 -13.41 6.14
C LYS A 135 13.36 -14.05 5.04
N ASN A 136 13.20 -13.61 3.80
CA ASN A 136 13.95 -14.14 2.66
C ASN A 136 15.39 -13.64 2.61
N ASN A 137 15.68 -12.44 3.15
CA ASN A 137 17.03 -11.88 3.16
C ASN A 137 17.94 -12.52 4.22
N ARG A 138 17.40 -13.05 5.33
CA ARG A 138 18.20 -13.63 6.41
C ARG A 138 19.14 -14.77 5.96
N PRO A 139 18.67 -15.86 5.31
CA PRO A 139 19.57 -16.93 4.86
C PRO A 139 20.62 -16.44 3.84
N MET A 140 20.29 -15.37 3.12
CA MET A 140 21.18 -14.76 2.16
C MET A 140 22.31 -13.98 2.85
N LEU A 141 22.00 -13.22 3.90
CA LEU A 141 22.98 -12.56 4.75
C LEU A 141 23.90 -13.57 5.45
N ASP A 142 23.33 -14.63 6.02
CA ASP A 142 24.11 -15.70 6.66
C ASP A 142 25.11 -16.32 5.65
N LYS A 143 24.68 -16.51 4.40
CA LYS A 143 25.54 -17.02 3.34
C LYS A 143 26.61 -16.02 2.90
N ILE A 144 26.29 -14.72 2.81
CA ILE A 144 27.26 -13.65 2.52
C ILE A 144 28.33 -13.58 3.61
N GLU A 145 27.93 -13.70 4.88
CA GLU A 145 28.84 -13.70 6.03
C GLU A 145 29.78 -14.90 6.00
N MET A 146 29.25 -16.11 5.84
CA MET A 146 30.05 -17.32 5.65
C MET A 146 31.06 -17.18 4.50
N LEU A 147 30.63 -16.60 3.37
CA LEU A 147 31.49 -16.36 2.21
C LEU A 147 32.56 -15.29 2.49
N ASN A 148 32.29 -14.28 3.32
CA ASN A 148 33.29 -13.33 3.80
C ASN A 148 34.32 -13.99 4.70
N GLU A 149 33.90 -14.81 5.67
CA GLU A 149 34.82 -15.53 6.55
C GLU A 149 35.75 -16.47 5.75
N GLN A 150 35.19 -17.21 4.79
CA GLN A 150 35.98 -18.05 3.88
C GLN A 150 36.98 -17.23 3.05
N TRP A 151 36.59 -16.04 2.61
CA TRP A 151 37.47 -15.13 1.91
C TRP A 151 38.62 -14.69 2.82
N ASP A 152 38.34 -14.24 4.03
CA ASP A 152 39.35 -13.74 4.97
C ASP A 152 40.40 -14.81 5.32
N ILE A 153 39.98 -16.08 5.46
CA ILE A 153 40.88 -17.21 5.71
C ILE A 153 41.76 -17.52 4.48
N SER A 154 41.21 -17.43 3.27
CA SER A 154 41.87 -17.89 2.05
C SER A 154 42.53 -16.78 1.22
N ARG A 155 42.24 -15.51 1.51
CA ARG A 155 42.59 -14.32 0.73
C ARG A 155 44.05 -14.28 0.33
N GLU A 156 44.97 -14.38 1.30
CA GLU A 156 46.41 -14.28 1.02
C GLU A 156 46.89 -15.42 0.12
N LYS A 157 46.45 -16.65 0.41
CA LYS A 157 46.81 -17.84 -0.37
C LYS A 157 46.26 -17.78 -1.79
N VAL A 158 45.01 -17.35 -1.96
CA VAL A 158 44.36 -17.19 -3.27
C VAL A 158 45.04 -16.06 -4.07
N ASN A 159 45.29 -14.91 -3.45
CA ASN A 159 45.98 -13.79 -4.07
C ASN A 159 47.39 -14.17 -4.55
N ALA A 160 48.16 -14.85 -3.68
CA ALA A 160 49.48 -15.37 -4.03
C ALA A 160 49.41 -16.42 -5.16
N HIS A 161 48.41 -17.30 -5.13
CA HIS A 161 48.22 -18.32 -6.17
C HIS A 161 47.93 -17.69 -7.55
N TYR A 162 47.02 -16.73 -7.65
CA TYR A 162 46.70 -16.08 -8.93
C TYR A 162 47.87 -15.26 -9.47
N ARG A 163 48.55 -14.49 -8.61
CA ARG A 163 49.72 -13.70 -9.01
C ARG A 163 50.89 -14.59 -9.43
N SER A 164 51.18 -15.65 -8.68
CA SER A 164 52.22 -16.62 -9.05
C SER A 164 51.89 -17.38 -10.33
N LYS A 165 50.61 -17.71 -10.58
CA LYS A 165 50.16 -18.33 -11.83
C LYS A 165 50.44 -17.42 -13.02
N LEU A 166 50.08 -16.14 -12.95
CA LEU A 166 50.35 -15.15 -14.01
C LEU A 166 51.86 -14.96 -14.21
N LEU A 167 52.64 -14.81 -13.14
CA LEU A 167 54.10 -14.70 -13.22
C LEU A 167 54.74 -15.94 -13.85
N LYS A 168 54.26 -17.14 -13.53
CA LYS A 168 54.74 -18.39 -14.12
C LYS A 168 54.40 -18.46 -15.62
N MET A 169 53.21 -18.03 -16.01
CA MET A 169 52.83 -17.93 -17.42
C MET A 169 53.75 -16.95 -18.16
N ILE A 170 53.92 -15.72 -17.66
CA ILE A 170 54.85 -14.72 -18.22
C ILE A 170 56.26 -15.29 -18.37
N PHE A 171 56.77 -15.94 -17.32
CA PHE A 171 58.11 -16.55 -17.34
C PHE A 171 58.22 -17.67 -18.38
N THR A 172 57.20 -18.52 -18.50
CA THR A 172 57.17 -19.63 -19.45
C THR A 172 57.16 -19.08 -20.89
N GLU A 173 56.28 -18.14 -21.19
CA GLU A 173 56.20 -17.52 -22.52
C GLU A 173 57.48 -16.78 -22.90
N ASN A 174 58.08 -16.04 -21.95
CA ASN A 174 59.36 -15.36 -22.19
C ASN A 174 60.52 -16.35 -22.41
N ASN A 175 60.56 -17.45 -21.68
CA ASN A 175 61.59 -18.47 -21.84
C ASN A 175 61.45 -19.23 -23.17
N THR A 176 60.22 -19.55 -23.58
CA THR A 176 59.94 -20.10 -24.91
C THR A 176 60.38 -19.12 -25.99
N ASN A 177 60.04 -17.84 -25.85
CA ASN A 177 60.48 -16.80 -26.78
C ASN A 177 61.99 -16.62 -26.83
N PHE A 178 62.70 -16.77 -25.73
CA PHE A 178 64.16 -16.76 -25.73
C PHE A 178 64.76 -17.94 -26.51
N GLY A 179 64.12 -19.11 -26.44
CA GLY A 179 64.48 -20.28 -27.26
C GLY A 179 64.22 -20.05 -28.75
N LEU A 180 63.07 -19.47 -29.09
CA LEU A 180 62.72 -19.10 -30.47
C LEU A 180 63.64 -18.01 -31.03
N ASP A 181 64.00 -17.02 -30.21
CA ASP A 181 64.93 -15.94 -30.56
C ASP A 181 66.28 -16.49 -31.02
N LYS A 182 66.81 -17.48 -30.30
CA LYS A 182 68.06 -18.17 -30.69
C LYS A 182 67.92 -18.94 -32.00
N LYS A 183 66.81 -19.66 -32.20
CA LYS A 183 66.57 -20.45 -33.42
C LYS A 183 66.42 -19.56 -34.66
N LEU A 184 65.67 -18.46 -34.53
CA LEU A 184 65.35 -17.56 -35.63
C LEU A 184 66.50 -16.59 -35.96
N SER A 185 67.32 -16.20 -34.97
CA SER A 185 68.43 -15.26 -35.18
C SER A 185 69.65 -15.89 -35.88
N VAL A 186 69.83 -17.21 -35.80
CA VAL A 186 70.97 -17.93 -36.41
C VAL A 186 70.66 -18.37 -37.85
N HIS A 187 69.42 -18.20 -38.31
CA HIS A 187 69.03 -18.58 -39.65
C HIS A 187 69.44 -17.49 -40.67
N ASP A 188 70.48 -17.75 -41.46
CA ASP A 188 71.10 -16.78 -42.39
C ASP A 188 70.10 -16.07 -43.32
N GLN A 189 69.06 -16.79 -43.75
CA GLN A 189 68.07 -16.28 -44.69
C GLN A 189 66.94 -15.44 -44.06
N TYR A 190 66.66 -15.60 -42.77
CA TYR A 190 65.45 -15.04 -42.13
C TYR A 190 65.75 -14.19 -40.88
N GLY A 191 66.99 -14.18 -40.40
CA GLY A 191 67.39 -13.42 -39.20
C GLY A 191 67.14 -11.92 -39.30
N ASN A 192 67.28 -11.32 -40.50
CA ASN A 192 66.99 -9.90 -40.71
C ASN A 192 65.49 -9.60 -40.59
N SER A 193 64.63 -10.40 -41.24
CA SER A 193 63.17 -10.26 -41.13
C SER A 193 62.69 -10.45 -39.69
N PHE A 194 63.27 -11.40 -38.97
CA PHE A 194 62.99 -11.62 -37.56
C PHE A 194 63.44 -10.45 -36.68
N SER A 195 64.61 -9.86 -36.93
CA SER A 195 65.10 -8.66 -36.22
C SER A 195 64.15 -7.46 -36.38
N ILE A 196 63.60 -7.27 -37.58
CA ILE A 196 62.60 -6.23 -37.86
C ILE A 196 61.31 -6.50 -37.08
N LEU A 197 60.79 -7.73 -37.12
CA LEU A 197 59.61 -8.13 -36.34
C LEU A 197 59.81 -7.89 -34.84
N LYS A 198 60.95 -8.33 -34.29
CA LYS A 198 61.30 -8.15 -32.87
C LYS A 198 61.38 -6.67 -32.50
N SER A 199 61.97 -5.85 -33.37
CA SER A 199 62.04 -4.40 -33.16
C SER A 199 60.66 -3.75 -33.20
N PHE A 200 59.79 -4.17 -34.11
CA PHE A 200 58.40 -3.70 -34.19
C PHE A 200 57.64 -4.02 -32.89
N LEU A 201 57.70 -5.27 -32.42
CA LEU A 201 57.05 -5.71 -31.20
C LEU A 201 57.60 -5.04 -29.93
N ASN A 202 58.91 -4.77 -29.86
CA ASN A 202 59.50 -4.13 -28.68
C ASN A 202 59.28 -2.62 -28.62
N ASN A 203 59.11 -1.96 -29.77
CA ASN A 203 58.91 -0.52 -29.86
C ASN A 203 57.43 -0.09 -29.86
N SER A 204 56.50 -1.03 -29.99
CA SER A 204 55.07 -0.74 -29.91
C SER A 204 54.66 -0.30 -28.49
N SER A 205 54.00 0.85 -28.39
CA SER A 205 53.42 1.33 -27.12
C SER A 205 52.21 0.47 -26.76
N ILE A 206 52.30 -0.27 -25.67
CA ILE A 206 51.20 -1.13 -25.19
C ILE A 206 50.57 -0.47 -23.95
N GLU A 207 49.43 0.17 -24.16
CA GLU A 207 48.67 0.84 -23.09
C GLU A 207 47.45 0.03 -22.63
N SER A 208 46.91 -0.82 -23.50
CA SER A 208 45.70 -1.61 -23.25
C SER A 208 45.73 -2.98 -23.94
N LYS A 209 44.83 -3.88 -23.54
CA LYS A 209 44.65 -5.18 -24.22
C LYS A 209 44.21 -5.03 -25.68
N GLU A 210 43.45 -3.99 -25.98
CA GLU A 210 43.00 -3.70 -27.34
C GLU A 210 44.17 -3.25 -28.23
N SER A 211 45.00 -2.33 -27.73
CA SER A 211 46.23 -1.93 -28.42
C SER A 211 47.18 -3.12 -28.62
N LEU A 212 47.28 -4.00 -27.61
CA LEU A 212 48.10 -5.21 -27.68
C LEU A 212 47.62 -6.18 -28.77
N LEU A 213 46.31 -6.39 -28.88
CA LEU A 213 45.72 -7.25 -29.91
C LEU A 213 45.95 -6.68 -31.31
N ASN A 214 45.76 -5.38 -31.49
CA ASN A 214 46.02 -4.72 -32.77
C ASN A 214 47.50 -4.85 -33.20
N THR A 215 48.45 -4.69 -32.27
CA THR A 215 49.87 -4.91 -32.56
C THR A 215 50.16 -6.34 -32.97
N LYS A 216 49.55 -7.33 -32.28
CA LYS A 216 49.67 -8.75 -32.63
C LYS A 216 49.18 -9.01 -34.06
N GLU A 217 47.98 -8.55 -34.40
CA GLU A 217 47.38 -8.75 -35.73
C GLU A 217 48.19 -8.07 -36.84
N GLN A 218 48.72 -6.87 -36.58
CA GLN A 218 49.62 -6.18 -37.52
C GLN A 218 50.93 -6.94 -37.70
N ALA A 219 51.52 -7.45 -36.62
CA ALA A 219 52.73 -8.26 -36.69
C ALA A 219 52.50 -9.55 -37.51
N GLU A 220 51.38 -10.23 -37.27
CA GLU A 220 50.98 -11.40 -38.05
C GLU A 220 50.78 -11.04 -39.53
N ARG A 221 50.07 -9.95 -39.84
CA ARG A 221 49.84 -9.52 -41.23
C ARG A 221 51.10 -9.11 -41.99
N LEU A 222 52.04 -8.44 -41.33
CA LEU A 222 53.19 -7.83 -42.01
C LEU A 222 54.37 -8.78 -42.14
N TYR A 223 54.53 -9.71 -41.20
CA TYR A 223 55.78 -10.50 -41.07
C TYR A 223 55.59 -12.01 -41.24
N VAL A 224 54.35 -12.54 -41.18
CA VAL A 224 54.05 -13.98 -41.36
C VAL A 224 53.74 -14.38 -42.81
N PRO A 225 52.98 -13.61 -43.62
CA PRO A 225 52.59 -14.02 -44.98
C PRO A 225 53.65 -13.75 -46.06
N LEU A 226 54.94 -13.71 -45.73
CA LEU A 226 55.97 -13.71 -46.75
C LEU A 226 55.86 -15.03 -47.53
N ASP A 227 55.38 -14.98 -48.78
CA ASP A 227 55.27 -16.13 -49.70
C ASP A 227 56.61 -16.86 -49.94
N THR A 228 57.70 -16.29 -49.43
CA THR A 228 59.07 -16.79 -49.44
C THR A 228 59.48 -17.55 -48.17
N LEU A 229 58.67 -17.54 -47.10
CA LEU A 229 58.96 -18.28 -45.87
C LEU A 229 58.56 -19.75 -46.00
N GLN A 230 59.50 -20.64 -45.68
CA GLN A 230 59.20 -22.05 -45.45
C GLN A 230 58.17 -22.20 -44.32
N VAL A 231 57.32 -23.22 -44.42
CA VAL A 231 56.21 -23.48 -43.47
C VAL A 231 56.71 -23.52 -42.03
N GLU A 232 57.82 -24.20 -41.77
CA GLU A 232 58.42 -24.33 -40.44
C GLU A 232 58.82 -22.97 -39.83
N ILE A 233 59.37 -22.04 -40.64
CA ILE A 233 59.77 -20.71 -40.15
C ILE A 233 58.54 -19.84 -39.89
N ARG A 234 57.50 -19.97 -40.73
CA ARG A 234 56.22 -19.28 -40.55
C ARG A 234 55.56 -19.66 -39.22
N GLU A 235 55.62 -20.95 -38.87
CA GLU A 235 55.13 -21.46 -37.59
C GLU A 235 55.92 -20.85 -36.43
N LEU A 236 57.26 -20.80 -36.51
CA LEU A 236 58.10 -20.19 -35.47
C LEU A 236 57.84 -18.67 -35.29
N PHE A 237 57.61 -17.94 -36.38
CA PHE A 237 57.23 -16.51 -36.31
C PHE A 237 55.86 -16.34 -35.63
N THR A 238 54.88 -17.17 -36.01
CA THR A 238 53.53 -17.14 -35.44
C THR A 238 53.58 -17.48 -33.95
N GLU A 239 54.33 -18.50 -33.57
CA GLU A 239 54.53 -18.89 -32.17
C GLU A 239 55.22 -17.77 -31.37
N TYR A 240 56.24 -17.13 -31.94
CA TYR A 240 56.94 -16.02 -31.29
C TYR A 240 55.99 -14.84 -30.99
N ILE A 241 55.18 -14.45 -31.99
CA ILE A 241 54.19 -13.37 -31.86
C ILE A 241 53.12 -13.75 -30.83
N ALA A 242 52.64 -15.00 -30.85
CA ALA A 242 51.63 -15.50 -29.92
C ALA A 242 52.13 -15.49 -28.47
N ASN A 243 53.36 -15.96 -28.22
CA ASN A 243 53.98 -15.96 -26.90
C ASN A 243 54.28 -14.53 -26.41
N TRP A 244 54.71 -13.63 -27.32
CA TRP A 244 54.91 -12.21 -26.99
C TRP A 244 53.59 -11.57 -26.56
N TYR A 245 52.50 -11.83 -27.31
CA TYR A 245 51.17 -11.36 -26.98
C TYR A 245 50.71 -11.92 -25.62
N ALA A 246 50.84 -13.23 -25.41
CA ALA A 246 50.44 -13.89 -24.17
C ALA A 246 51.20 -13.35 -22.94
N SER A 247 52.51 -13.15 -23.06
CA SER A 247 53.36 -12.58 -22.00
C SER A 247 52.94 -11.15 -21.63
N ASN A 248 52.72 -10.30 -22.63
CA ASN A 248 52.30 -8.91 -22.41
C ASN A 248 50.85 -8.82 -21.89
N ALA A 249 49.94 -9.66 -22.39
CA ALA A 249 48.56 -9.72 -21.92
C ALA A 249 48.49 -10.12 -20.44
N ASN A 250 49.25 -11.14 -20.05
CA ASN A 250 49.37 -11.57 -18.65
C ASN A 250 50.04 -10.50 -17.76
N THR A 251 50.97 -9.70 -18.31
CA THR A 251 51.60 -8.58 -17.60
C THR A 251 50.63 -7.44 -17.37
N ILE A 252 49.78 -7.11 -18.36
CA ILE A 252 48.69 -6.15 -18.19
C ILE A 252 47.72 -6.65 -17.12
N ASP A 253 47.30 -7.93 -17.20
CA ASP A 253 46.42 -8.53 -16.20
C ASP A 253 47.01 -8.46 -14.81
N LEU A 254 48.30 -8.79 -14.64
CA LEU A 254 48.99 -8.71 -13.35
C LEU A 254 49.03 -7.28 -12.79
N LYS A 255 49.22 -6.26 -13.65
CA LYS A 255 49.27 -4.85 -13.23
C LYS A 255 47.93 -4.34 -12.71
N VAL A 256 46.82 -4.76 -13.33
CA VAL A 256 45.46 -4.31 -12.96
C VAL A 256 44.81 -5.21 -11.91
N MET A 257 45.43 -6.35 -11.57
CA MET A 257 44.84 -7.34 -10.67
C MET A 257 44.87 -6.90 -9.20
N ASP A 258 43.71 -6.41 -8.77
CA ASP A 258 43.39 -6.10 -7.37
C ASP A 258 42.66 -7.26 -6.67
N GLU A 259 42.45 -7.09 -5.36
CA GLU A 259 41.76 -8.07 -4.52
C GLU A 259 40.31 -8.32 -4.96
N THR A 260 39.62 -7.28 -5.46
CA THR A 260 38.21 -7.36 -5.84
C THR A 260 38.04 -8.20 -7.10
N ILE A 261 38.93 -8.03 -8.08
CA ILE A 261 38.98 -8.85 -9.30
C ILE A 261 39.26 -10.31 -8.95
N ILE A 262 40.26 -10.58 -8.09
CA ILE A 262 40.61 -11.95 -7.69
C ILE A 262 39.43 -12.60 -6.97
N ARG A 263 38.78 -11.88 -6.04
CA ARG A 263 37.59 -12.36 -5.34
C ARG A 263 36.45 -12.64 -6.31
N GLY A 264 36.21 -11.78 -7.28
CA GLY A 264 35.19 -11.98 -8.31
C GLY A 264 35.45 -13.22 -9.18
N LEU A 265 36.72 -13.54 -9.47
CA LEU A 265 37.10 -14.74 -10.21
C LEU A 265 36.97 -16.02 -9.36
N TYR A 266 37.35 -15.95 -8.08
CA TYR A 266 37.36 -17.09 -7.16
C TYR A 266 35.97 -17.41 -6.59
N GLN A 267 35.18 -16.39 -6.26
CA GLN A 267 33.96 -16.49 -5.46
C GLN A 267 32.78 -15.78 -6.15
N LYS A 268 32.47 -16.19 -7.39
CA LYS A 268 31.40 -15.60 -8.21
C LYS A 268 30.05 -15.50 -7.50
N GLU A 269 29.73 -16.51 -6.69
CA GLU A 269 28.50 -16.54 -5.90
C GLU A 269 28.38 -15.35 -4.93
N PHE A 270 29.49 -14.94 -4.30
CA PHE A 270 29.50 -13.78 -3.42
C PHE A 270 29.07 -12.51 -4.16
N VAL A 271 29.58 -12.29 -5.37
CA VAL A 271 29.23 -11.10 -6.18
C VAL A 271 27.74 -11.07 -6.48
N THR A 272 27.18 -12.20 -6.92
CA THR A 272 25.76 -12.31 -7.23
C THR A 272 24.89 -12.10 -6.00
N LEU A 273 25.25 -12.69 -4.86
CA LEU A 273 24.52 -12.55 -3.61
C LEU A 273 24.65 -11.12 -3.07
N TYR A 274 25.83 -10.54 -3.06
CA TYR A 274 26.03 -9.18 -2.57
C TYR A 274 25.19 -8.16 -3.37
N GLN A 275 25.16 -8.28 -4.70
CA GLN A 275 24.35 -7.42 -5.56
C GLN A 275 22.84 -7.63 -5.34
N THR A 276 22.41 -8.87 -5.19
CA THR A 276 21.00 -9.19 -4.94
C THR A 276 20.55 -8.69 -3.56
N ASN A 277 21.41 -8.76 -2.54
CA ASN A 277 21.12 -8.24 -1.19
C ASN A 277 21.05 -6.71 -1.20
N LYS A 278 21.91 -6.04 -1.97
CA LYS A 278 21.82 -4.59 -2.17
C LYS A 278 20.45 -4.19 -2.75
N ASN A 279 19.97 -4.89 -3.77
CA ASN A 279 18.65 -4.65 -4.36
C ASN A 279 17.52 -4.90 -3.35
N ILE A 280 17.61 -5.95 -2.53
CA ILE A 280 16.63 -6.24 -1.47
C ILE A 280 16.60 -5.13 -0.42
N ILE A 281 17.77 -4.61 -0.02
CA ILE A 281 17.88 -3.51 0.95
C ILE A 281 17.25 -2.23 0.38
N GLU A 282 17.51 -1.92 -0.90
CA GLU A 282 16.89 -0.78 -1.58
C GLU A 282 15.36 -0.92 -1.64
N ASP A 283 14.83 -2.10 -2.00
CA ASP A 283 13.39 -2.37 -2.00
C ASP A 283 12.78 -2.28 -0.60
N TYR A 284 13.50 -2.76 0.42
CA TYR A 284 13.09 -2.64 1.82
C TYR A 284 12.92 -1.17 2.24
N TYR A 285 13.89 -0.31 1.95
CA TYR A 285 13.81 1.12 2.31
C TYR A 285 12.73 1.86 1.52
N SER A 286 12.55 1.52 0.25
CA SER A 286 11.46 2.03 -0.58
C SER A 286 10.10 1.65 0.02
N SER A 287 9.90 0.36 0.30
CA SER A 287 8.67 -0.18 0.91
C SER A 287 8.40 0.40 2.30
N MET A 288 9.44 0.61 3.11
CA MET A 288 9.33 1.24 4.43
C MET A 288 8.91 2.72 4.33
N THR A 289 9.35 3.42 3.28
CA THR A 289 8.93 4.79 3.01
C THR A 289 7.45 4.84 2.62
N SER A 290 7.02 3.94 1.72
CA SER A 290 5.62 3.77 1.35
C SER A 290 4.75 3.43 2.57
N LEU A 291 5.22 2.57 3.48
CA LEU A 291 4.52 2.25 4.72
C LEU A 291 4.29 3.49 5.59
N LYS A 292 5.30 4.36 5.72
CA LYS A 292 5.18 5.61 6.48
C LYS A 292 4.16 6.56 5.86
N MET A 293 4.15 6.67 4.52
CA MET A 293 3.18 7.49 3.80
C MET A 293 1.75 6.98 4.01
N VAL A 294 1.52 5.68 3.79
CA VAL A 294 0.20 5.05 3.98
C VAL A 294 -0.24 5.13 5.45
N LYS A 295 0.67 4.96 6.42
CA LYS A 295 0.35 5.15 7.86
C LYS A 295 -0.04 6.59 8.18
N ALA A 296 0.54 7.58 7.52
CA ALA A 296 0.16 8.98 7.70
C ALA A 296 -1.26 9.26 7.18
N GLU A 297 -1.71 8.53 6.15
CA GLU A 297 -3.06 8.59 5.59
C GLU A 297 -4.08 7.76 6.39
N ALA A 298 -3.62 6.74 7.13
CA ALA A 298 -4.44 5.83 7.94
C ALA A 298 -4.98 6.46 9.24
N LYS A 299 -5.55 7.66 9.17
CA LYS A 299 -6.12 8.37 10.32
C LYS A 299 -7.59 8.00 10.53
N TYR A 300 -7.95 7.80 11.79
CA TYR A 300 -9.35 7.63 12.18
C TYR A 300 -10.15 8.92 11.98
N ARG A 301 -11.36 8.79 11.44
CA ARG A 301 -12.23 9.92 11.10
C ARG A 301 -13.35 10.06 12.12
N TYR A 302 -12.99 10.45 13.35
CA TYR A 302 -13.94 10.62 14.48
C TYR A 302 -15.12 11.56 14.16
N LYS A 303 -14.88 12.61 13.35
CA LYS A 303 -15.93 13.54 12.95
C LYS A 303 -17.00 12.86 12.08
N GLU A 304 -16.59 11.95 11.20
CA GLU A 304 -17.51 11.23 10.32
C GLU A 304 -18.32 10.21 11.10
N PHE A 305 -17.69 9.53 12.07
CA PHE A 305 -18.40 8.69 13.03
C PHE A 305 -19.49 9.47 13.78
N ALA A 306 -19.13 10.60 14.40
CA ALA A 306 -20.06 11.42 15.15
C ALA A 306 -21.21 11.94 14.27
N SER A 307 -20.90 12.40 13.06
CA SER A 307 -21.91 12.84 12.09
C SER A 307 -22.84 11.70 11.68
N SER A 308 -22.31 10.51 11.42
CA SER A 308 -23.10 9.34 11.02
C SER A 308 -24.04 8.88 12.13
N VAL A 309 -23.56 8.86 13.37
CA VAL A 309 -24.38 8.54 14.56
C VAL A 309 -25.51 9.55 14.74
N ILE A 310 -25.22 10.85 14.64
CA ILE A 310 -26.23 11.91 14.75
C ILE A 310 -27.26 11.80 13.63
N THR A 311 -26.83 11.65 12.38
CA THR A 311 -27.74 11.50 11.23
C THR A 311 -28.63 10.27 11.39
N THR A 312 -28.06 9.13 11.78
CA THR A 312 -28.83 7.91 12.04
C THR A 312 -29.87 8.13 13.13
N PHE A 313 -29.48 8.77 14.23
CA PHE A 313 -30.39 9.07 15.33
C PHE A 313 -31.56 9.97 14.88
N LEU A 314 -31.28 10.98 14.06
CA LEU A 314 -32.31 11.86 13.49
C LEU A 314 -33.24 11.11 12.53
N VAL A 315 -32.70 10.23 11.69
CA VAL A 315 -33.50 9.38 10.79
C VAL A 315 -34.39 8.43 11.60
N PHE A 316 -33.85 7.80 12.64
CA PHE A 316 -34.60 6.94 13.54
C PHE A 316 -35.75 7.68 14.22
N ILE A 317 -35.48 8.86 14.80
CA ILE A 317 -36.50 9.71 15.42
C ILE A 317 -37.57 10.09 14.41
N SER A 318 -37.17 10.57 13.24
CA SER A 318 -38.11 11.03 12.20
C SER A 318 -38.98 9.90 11.69
N PHE A 319 -38.39 8.71 11.48
CA PHE A 319 -39.11 7.52 11.06
C PHE A 319 -40.17 7.11 12.09
N ILE A 320 -39.79 6.96 13.36
CA ILE A 320 -40.75 6.56 14.40
C ILE A 320 -41.81 7.65 14.61
N TRP A 321 -41.44 8.92 14.48
CA TRP A 321 -42.40 10.02 14.64
C TRP A 321 -43.47 9.98 13.54
N VAL A 322 -43.08 9.85 12.27
CA VAL A 322 -44.02 9.79 11.14
C VAL A 322 -44.90 8.55 11.23
N VAL A 323 -44.32 7.37 11.44
CA VAL A 323 -45.09 6.12 11.47
C VAL A 323 -45.92 6.01 12.75
N GLY A 324 -45.39 6.47 13.88
CA GLY A 324 -46.09 6.49 15.16
C GLY A 324 -47.31 7.41 15.16
N LEU A 325 -47.18 8.62 14.59
CA LEU A 325 -48.34 9.51 14.39
C LEU A 325 -49.38 8.89 13.46
N PHE A 326 -48.94 8.24 12.39
CA PHE A 326 -49.85 7.53 11.48
C PHE A 326 -50.63 6.42 12.21
N LEU A 327 -49.94 5.63 13.04
CA LEU A 327 -50.58 4.60 13.87
C LEU A 327 -51.56 5.17 14.89
N GLU A 328 -51.23 6.27 15.57
CA GLU A 328 -52.15 6.92 16.51
C GLU A 328 -53.39 7.48 15.80
N MET A 329 -53.23 8.05 14.60
CA MET A 329 -54.37 8.49 13.78
C MET A 329 -55.26 7.32 13.38
N MET A 330 -54.67 6.19 12.99
CA MET A 330 -55.45 4.98 12.67
C MET A 330 -56.21 4.47 13.89
N TRP A 331 -55.55 4.37 15.05
CA TRP A 331 -56.17 3.96 16.31
C TRP A 331 -57.35 4.85 16.70
N LEU A 332 -57.17 6.16 16.61
CA LEU A 332 -58.23 7.13 16.87
C LEU A 332 -59.41 6.96 15.91
N ALA A 333 -59.15 6.68 14.63
CA ALA A 333 -60.21 6.36 13.66
C ALA A 333 -60.96 5.06 14.02
N VAL A 334 -60.26 4.02 14.50
CA VAL A 334 -60.87 2.78 14.98
C VAL A 334 -61.79 3.03 16.18
N ASP A 335 -61.31 3.81 17.15
CA ASP A 335 -62.04 4.12 18.38
C ASP A 335 -63.30 4.95 18.08
N ILE A 336 -63.21 5.94 17.18
CA ILE A 336 -64.37 6.72 16.73
C ILE A 336 -65.37 5.82 16.01
N ALA A 337 -64.92 4.98 15.08
CA ALA A 337 -65.80 4.04 14.37
C ALA A 337 -66.48 3.05 15.33
N GLY A 338 -65.74 2.59 16.34
CA GLY A 338 -66.25 1.72 17.39
C GLY A 338 -67.33 2.41 18.23
N ASN A 339 -67.09 3.65 18.65
CA ASN A 339 -68.04 4.43 19.44
C ASN A 339 -69.31 4.81 18.67
N VAL A 340 -69.20 5.17 17.38
CA VAL A 340 -70.35 5.42 16.52
C VAL A 340 -71.20 4.15 16.35
N SER A 341 -70.56 2.98 16.20
CA SER A 341 -71.29 1.71 16.09
C SER A 341 -72.05 1.35 17.38
N LYS A 342 -71.48 1.65 18.55
CA LYS A 342 -72.13 1.46 19.86
C LYS A 342 -73.31 2.42 20.04
N LEU A 343 -73.14 3.71 19.72
CA LEU A 343 -74.21 4.71 19.76
C LEU A 343 -75.39 4.34 18.86
N ARG A 344 -75.10 3.85 17.64
CA ARG A 344 -76.14 3.39 16.71
C ARG A 344 -76.87 2.13 17.20
N ALA A 345 -76.18 1.25 17.91
CA ALA A 345 -76.79 0.06 18.50
C ALA A 345 -77.68 0.38 19.71
N VAL A 346 -77.34 1.41 20.50
CA VAL A 346 -78.19 1.91 21.60
C VAL A 346 -79.44 2.59 21.04
N LEU A 347 -79.28 3.47 20.05
CA LEU A 347 -80.40 4.18 19.39
C LEU A 347 -81.32 3.29 18.55
N ALA A 348 -80.92 2.05 18.23
CA ALA A 348 -81.75 1.08 17.51
C ALA A 348 -82.50 0.11 18.44
N ASN A 349 -82.18 0.14 19.74
CA ASN A 349 -82.83 -0.66 20.80
C ASN A 349 -83.75 0.19 21.71
N GLU A 350 -83.82 1.51 21.46
CA GLU A 350 -84.93 2.38 21.85
C GLU A 350 -85.93 2.45 20.69
#